data_AF-A0A7S2L0B1-F1
#
_entry.id   AF-A0A7S2L0B1-F1
#
_cell.length_a   1.000
_cell.length_b   1.000
_cell.length_c   1.000
_cell.angle_alpha   90.00
_cell.angle_beta   90.00
_cell.angle_gamma   90.00
#
_symmetry.space_group_name_H-M   'P 1'
#
loop_
_entity.id
_entity.type
_entity.pdbx_description
1 polymer ?
#
loop_
_entity_poly.entity_id
_entity_poly.type
_entity_poly.pdbx_seq_one_letter_code
_entity_poly.pdbx_strand_id
1 'polypeptide(L)'
;AVKVPHEGVDRLFLEDCNTLSIVADNVVFWAPDLDFRNVVEDMRETLPRELDFRRERHALERAGEALRRHGNPCIVPRVHSDLVGQHVFVMEFIQATPIMDLAEPRFCEQHNIDKYVVLESLLEAFGIMAFKDGLFHADPHAGNIRLVVDPAAPGGARPVIFDWGLCKEFTDDERLGVAKVFHSMANFDVNGLFDVLGQLGFNFRPEIMSDDFRRELIEKARSIMKDTVSRATVKANVQADMVEYKDRLQRASQEKQSAKASHSPLYFLEELPKCVVAFMRMMQILRGMCVAIDAQGM
;
A
#
# COMPACT_ATOMS: atom_id res chain seq x y z
N ALA A 1 0.39 -8.14 25.77
CA ALA A 1 1.36 -8.87 24.94
C ALA A 1 2.73 -8.20 25.10
N VAL A 2 3.82 -8.97 25.02
CA VAL A 2 5.20 -8.46 25.08
C VAL A 2 5.94 -8.92 23.83
N LYS A 3 6.41 -7.98 23.01
CA LYS A 3 7.22 -8.22 21.81
C LYS A 3 8.68 -7.90 22.13
N VAL A 4 9.56 -8.86 21.89
CA VAL A 4 11.01 -8.77 22.12
C VAL A 4 11.69 -9.37 20.90
N PRO A 5 12.69 -8.69 20.29
CA PRO A 5 13.41 -9.24 19.17
C PRO A 5 14.31 -10.40 19.62
N HIS A 6 14.76 -11.20 18.66
CA HIS A 6 15.79 -12.20 18.93
C HIS A 6 17.08 -11.54 19.41
N GLU A 7 17.79 -12.22 20.30
CA GLU A 7 19.05 -11.74 20.84
C GLU A 7 20.07 -11.51 19.71
N GLY A 8 20.74 -10.35 19.73
CA GLY A 8 21.77 -10.01 18.75
C GLY A 8 21.25 -9.65 17.36
N VAL A 9 19.94 -9.43 17.17
CA VAL A 9 19.36 -9.10 15.86
C VAL A 9 20.06 -7.92 15.18
N ASP A 10 20.43 -6.87 15.94
CA ASP A 10 21.09 -5.69 15.38
C ASP A 10 22.45 -6.03 14.78
N ARG A 11 23.21 -6.91 15.46
CA ARG A 11 24.54 -7.32 15.02
C ARG A 11 24.47 -8.26 13.82
N LEU A 12 23.62 -9.29 13.91
CA LEU A 12 23.42 -10.24 12.83
C LEU A 12 22.99 -9.52 11.56
N PHE A 13 22.09 -8.54 11.71
CA PHE A 13 21.62 -7.74 10.60
C PHE A 13 22.74 -6.91 9.93
N LEU A 14 23.61 -6.26 10.72
CA LEU A 14 24.75 -5.53 10.18
C LEU A 14 25.75 -6.46 9.48
N GLU A 15 25.95 -7.67 9.99
CA GLU A 15 26.76 -8.71 9.35
C GLU A 15 26.15 -9.17 8.00
N ASP A 16 24.82 -9.32 7.95
CA ASP A 16 24.08 -9.62 6.72
C ASP A 16 24.21 -8.49 5.69
N CYS A 17 24.05 -7.23 6.10
CA CYS A 17 24.28 -6.08 5.23
C CYS A 17 25.69 -6.06 4.63
N ASN A 18 26.72 -6.31 5.44
CA ASN A 18 28.10 -6.37 4.93
C ASN A 18 28.27 -7.51 3.90
N THR A 19 27.64 -8.67 4.16
CA THR A 19 27.65 -9.80 3.23
C THR A 19 26.94 -9.44 1.92
N LEU A 20 25.77 -8.79 2.01
CA LEU A 20 25.02 -8.32 0.86
C LEU A 20 25.78 -7.26 0.06
N SER A 21 26.55 -6.36 0.70
CA SER A 21 27.41 -5.41 0.01
C SER A 21 28.46 -6.13 -0.84
N ILE A 22 29.13 -7.14 -0.28
CA ILE A 22 30.11 -7.95 -1.02
C ILE A 22 29.44 -8.65 -2.21
N VAL A 23 28.25 -9.24 -2.01
CA VAL A 23 27.51 -9.88 -3.10
C VAL A 23 27.12 -8.87 -4.16
N ALA A 24 26.61 -7.70 -3.78
CA ALA A 24 26.21 -6.63 -4.71
C ALA A 24 27.39 -6.13 -5.54
N ASP A 25 28.57 -5.95 -4.95
CA ASP A 25 29.79 -5.59 -5.67
C ASP A 25 30.19 -6.65 -6.70
N ASN A 26 30.07 -7.94 -6.34
CA ASN A 26 30.33 -9.03 -7.27
C ASN A 26 29.28 -9.11 -8.39
N VAL A 27 28.00 -8.87 -8.09
CA VAL A 27 26.94 -8.86 -9.12
C VAL A 27 27.19 -7.75 -10.14
N VAL A 28 27.52 -6.53 -9.69
CA VAL A 28 27.83 -5.41 -10.59
C VAL A 28 29.04 -5.72 -11.49
N PHE A 29 30.02 -6.47 -10.97
CA PHE A 29 31.16 -6.90 -11.76
C PHE A 29 30.76 -7.84 -12.92
N TRP A 30 29.84 -8.79 -12.69
CA TRP A 30 29.41 -9.77 -13.71
C TRP A 30 28.23 -9.29 -14.56
N ALA A 31 27.38 -8.41 -14.03
CA ALA A 31 26.18 -7.87 -14.64
C ALA A 31 26.04 -6.38 -14.29
N PRO A 32 26.74 -5.49 -15.01
CA PRO A 32 26.79 -4.05 -14.72
C PRO A 32 25.42 -3.36 -14.73
N ASP A 33 24.45 -3.92 -15.46
CA ASP A 33 23.07 -3.40 -15.54
C ASP A 33 22.24 -3.69 -14.27
N LEU A 34 22.76 -4.48 -13.32
CA LEU A 34 22.11 -4.83 -12.05
C LEU A 34 22.90 -4.26 -10.87
N ASP A 35 22.64 -3.00 -10.52
CA ASP A 35 23.28 -2.34 -9.38
C ASP A 35 22.36 -2.27 -8.15
N PHE A 36 22.56 -3.20 -7.22
CA PHE A 36 21.82 -3.26 -5.95
C PHE A 36 22.51 -2.55 -4.79
N ARG A 37 23.68 -1.92 -4.99
CA ARG A 37 24.46 -1.34 -3.89
C ARG A 37 23.68 -0.24 -3.17
N ASN A 38 22.95 0.57 -3.92
CA ASN A 38 22.06 1.59 -3.34
C ASN A 38 20.97 0.99 -2.46
N VAL A 39 20.45 -0.20 -2.80
CA VAL A 39 19.44 -0.90 -1.99
C VAL A 39 20.05 -1.38 -0.68
N VAL A 40 21.27 -1.94 -0.73
CA VAL A 40 21.97 -2.41 0.48
C VAL A 40 22.32 -1.24 1.40
N GLU A 41 22.73 -0.09 0.85
CA GLU A 41 23.00 1.11 1.64
C GLU A 41 21.72 1.69 2.25
N ASP A 42 20.64 1.78 1.47
CA ASP A 42 19.32 2.19 1.99
C ASP A 42 18.91 1.30 3.18
N MET A 43 19.06 -0.03 3.04
CA MET A 43 18.78 -0.98 4.12
C MET A 43 19.64 -0.70 5.37
N ARG A 44 20.94 -0.49 5.19
CA ARG A 44 21.88 -0.21 6.29
C ARG A 44 21.49 1.04 7.08
N GLU A 45 20.97 2.07 6.41
CA GLU A 45 20.54 3.31 7.04
C GLU A 45 19.15 3.24 7.69
N THR A 46 18.22 2.49 7.09
CA THR A 46 16.81 2.44 7.54
C THR A 46 16.58 1.44 8.65
N LEU A 47 17.19 0.26 8.58
CA LEU A 47 16.85 -0.86 9.48
C LEU A 47 17.13 -0.62 10.97
N PRO A 48 18.21 0.05 11.39
CA PRO A 48 18.38 0.39 12.80
C PRO A 48 17.20 1.24 13.33
N ARG A 49 16.58 2.03 12.44
CA ARG A 49 15.39 2.81 12.77
C ARG A 49 14.13 1.94 12.74
N GLU A 50 14.07 0.88 11.95
CA GLU A 50 12.96 -0.08 11.94
C GLU A 50 12.96 -0.99 13.17
N LEU A 51 14.14 -1.27 13.74
CA LEU A 51 14.31 -2.05 14.96
C LEU A 51 14.04 -1.25 16.26
N ASP A 52 13.71 0.04 16.17
CA ASP A 52 13.36 0.87 17.32
C ASP A 52 11.84 0.89 17.57
N PHE A 53 11.40 0.07 18.53
CA PHE A 53 10.01 -0.06 18.94
C PHE A 53 9.37 1.24 19.48
N ARG A 54 10.14 2.28 19.80
CA ARG A 54 9.57 3.59 20.16
C ARG A 54 8.85 4.25 18.97
N ARG A 55 9.29 3.97 17.74
CA ARG A 55 8.63 4.45 16.52
C ARG A 55 7.33 3.71 16.25
N GLU A 56 7.34 2.39 16.43
CA GLU A 56 6.13 1.55 16.38
C GLU A 56 5.08 2.05 17.39
N ARG A 57 5.51 2.43 18.61
CA ARG A 57 4.61 3.01 19.62
C ARG A 57 3.96 4.28 19.12
N HIS A 58 4.75 5.19 18.57
CA HIS A 58 4.24 6.47 18.09
C HIS A 58 3.18 6.28 17.00
N ALA A 59 3.46 5.40 16.03
CA ALA A 59 2.52 5.07 14.96
C ALA A 59 1.23 4.46 15.52
N LEU A 60 1.35 3.48 16.43
CA LEU A 60 0.20 2.82 17.05
C LEU A 60 -0.67 3.82 17.84
N GLU A 61 -0.08 4.65 18.70
CA GLU A 61 -0.83 5.64 19.50
C GLU A 61 -1.55 6.66 18.61
N ARG A 62 -0.86 7.15 17.57
CA ARG A 62 -1.44 8.08 16.58
C ARG A 62 -2.59 7.44 15.81
N ALA A 63 -2.42 6.20 15.36
CA ALA A 63 -3.48 5.47 14.65
C ALA A 63 -4.70 5.24 15.52
N GLY A 64 -4.52 4.79 16.76
CA GLY A 64 -5.61 4.57 17.70
C GLY A 64 -6.42 5.84 17.95
N GLU A 65 -5.74 6.98 18.11
CA GLU A 65 -6.40 8.28 18.26
C GLU A 65 -7.12 8.73 16.98
N ALA A 66 -6.51 8.55 15.81
CA ALA A 66 -7.12 8.90 14.52
C ALA A 66 -8.40 8.10 14.26
N LEU A 67 -8.36 6.77 14.46
CA LEU A 67 -9.52 5.91 14.23
C LEU A 67 -10.66 6.21 15.22
N ARG A 68 -10.32 6.45 16.49
CA ARG A 68 -11.30 6.86 17.51
C ARG A 68 -11.96 8.20 17.15
N ARG A 69 -11.17 9.19 16.70
CA ARG A 69 -11.66 10.52 16.28
C ARG A 69 -12.64 10.42 15.12
N HIS A 70 -12.44 9.47 14.21
CA HIS A 70 -13.30 9.24 13.05
C HIS A 70 -14.40 8.19 13.28
N GLY A 71 -14.50 7.63 14.49
CA GLY A 71 -15.57 6.67 14.84
C GLY A 71 -15.45 5.31 14.17
N ASN A 72 -14.27 4.95 13.65
CA ASN A 72 -14.06 3.66 13.00
C ASN A 72 -13.94 2.53 14.05
N PRO A 73 -14.56 1.35 13.82
CA PRO A 73 -14.63 0.30 14.83
C PRO A 73 -13.35 -0.53 14.96
N CYS A 74 -12.36 -0.38 14.06
CA CYS A 74 -11.11 -1.12 14.11
C CYS A 74 -10.39 -0.88 15.44
N ILE A 75 -9.87 -1.97 16.02
CA ILE A 75 -9.21 -1.96 17.31
C ILE A 75 -7.71 -1.81 17.11
N VAL A 76 -7.15 -0.79 17.76
CA VAL A 76 -5.72 -0.62 17.94
C VAL A 76 -5.39 -0.94 19.40
N PRO A 77 -4.51 -1.90 19.69
CA PRO A 77 -4.16 -2.25 21.07
C PRO A 77 -3.66 -1.04 21.84
N ARG A 78 -4.04 -0.87 23.11
CA ARG A 78 -3.47 0.19 23.95
C ARG A 78 -2.00 -0.10 24.29
N VAL A 79 -1.11 0.88 24.16
CA VAL A 79 0.29 0.74 24.60
C VAL A 79 0.42 0.94 26.10
N HIS A 80 1.30 0.15 26.72
CA HIS A 80 1.81 0.44 28.06
C HIS A 80 3.09 1.28 27.93
N SER A 81 2.95 2.59 27.74
CA SER A 81 4.02 3.47 27.25
C SER A 81 5.26 3.49 28.15
N ASP A 82 5.12 3.25 29.46
CA ASP A 82 6.22 3.16 30.44
C ASP A 82 7.06 1.88 30.29
N LEU A 83 6.55 0.89 29.56
CA LEU A 83 7.17 -0.42 29.34
C LEU A 83 7.65 -0.61 27.89
N VAL A 84 7.69 0.47 27.11
CA VAL A 84 8.24 0.45 25.74
C VAL A 84 9.63 1.06 25.72
N GLY A 85 10.59 0.29 25.22
CA GLY A 85 11.95 0.73 24.94
C GLY A 85 12.31 0.51 23.47
N GLN A 86 13.60 0.55 23.16
CA GLN A 86 14.10 0.28 21.81
C GLN A 86 13.84 -1.17 21.38
N HIS A 87 14.02 -2.14 22.29
CA HIS A 87 13.94 -3.58 21.99
C HIS A 87 12.86 -4.32 22.80
N VAL A 88 12.01 -3.61 23.54
CA VAL A 88 10.88 -4.23 24.25
C VAL A 88 9.64 -3.40 23.97
N PHE A 89 8.56 -4.05 23.53
CA PHE A 89 7.29 -3.39 23.28
C PHE A 89 6.17 -4.09 24.03
N VAL A 90 5.42 -3.34 24.83
CA VAL A 90 4.33 -3.86 25.65
C VAL A 90 3.03 -3.14 25.32
N MET A 91 2.02 -3.94 24.97
CA MET A 91 0.68 -3.47 24.64
C MET A 91 -0.38 -4.38 25.25
N GLU A 92 -1.63 -3.92 25.23
CA GLU A 92 -2.81 -4.69 25.58
C GLU A 92 -2.80 -6.05 24.88
N PHE A 93 -3.10 -7.11 25.63
CA PHE A 93 -3.33 -8.41 25.05
C PHE A 93 -4.79 -8.49 24.60
N ILE A 94 -5.01 -8.65 23.29
CA ILE A 94 -6.35 -8.85 22.73
C ILE A 94 -6.44 -10.29 22.24
N GLN A 95 -7.36 -11.05 22.81
CA GLN A 95 -7.67 -12.39 22.34
C GLN A 95 -8.51 -12.28 21.05
N ALA A 96 -7.87 -12.56 19.92
CA ALA A 96 -8.46 -12.39 18.60
C ALA A 96 -8.07 -13.55 17.68
N THR A 97 -8.92 -13.84 16.70
CA THR A 97 -8.73 -14.92 15.72
C THR A 97 -8.16 -14.38 14.40
N PRO A 98 -7.50 -15.16 13.53
CA PRO A 98 -7.01 -14.66 12.24
C PRO A 98 -8.10 -13.97 11.40
N ILE A 99 -7.75 -12.90 10.67
CA ILE A 99 -8.71 -12.29 9.73
C ILE A 99 -9.18 -13.26 8.63
N MET A 100 -8.33 -14.23 8.29
CA MET A 100 -8.61 -15.25 7.31
C MET A 100 -9.76 -16.19 7.71
N ASP A 101 -10.19 -16.21 8.96
CA ASP A 101 -11.38 -16.98 9.38
C ASP A 101 -12.66 -16.46 8.70
N LEU A 102 -12.68 -15.21 8.21
CA LEU A 102 -13.79 -14.69 7.39
C LEU A 102 -13.95 -15.41 6.05
N ALA A 103 -12.89 -16.09 5.60
CA ALA A 103 -12.91 -16.87 4.37
C ALA A 103 -13.73 -18.16 4.53
N GLU A 104 -13.91 -18.63 5.78
CA GLU A 104 -14.67 -19.83 6.13
C GLU A 104 -16.16 -19.50 6.36
N PRO A 105 -17.09 -19.93 5.49
CA PRO A 105 -18.51 -19.59 5.63
C PRO A 105 -19.11 -20.02 6.97
N ARG A 106 -18.71 -21.19 7.48
CA ARG A 106 -19.20 -21.72 8.77
C ARG A 106 -18.81 -20.84 9.95
N PHE A 107 -17.62 -20.24 9.91
CA PHE A 107 -17.18 -19.32 10.96
C PHE A 107 -18.08 -18.08 10.96
N CYS A 108 -18.34 -17.51 9.77
CA CYS A 108 -19.23 -16.36 9.63
C CYS A 108 -20.66 -16.67 10.08
N GLU A 109 -21.22 -17.81 9.66
CA GLU A 109 -22.58 -18.24 10.03
C GLU A 109 -22.71 -18.46 11.54
N GLN A 110 -21.75 -19.16 12.16
CA GLN A 110 -21.77 -19.47 13.60
C GLN A 110 -21.76 -18.19 14.46
N HIS A 111 -21.03 -17.17 14.02
CA HIS A 111 -20.85 -15.92 14.76
C HIS A 111 -21.72 -14.78 14.25
N ASN A 112 -22.59 -15.03 13.27
CA ASN A 112 -23.45 -14.03 12.61
C ASN A 112 -22.64 -12.82 12.11
N ILE A 113 -21.54 -13.10 11.40
CA ILE A 113 -20.62 -12.10 10.88
C ILE A 113 -20.94 -11.78 9.42
N ASP A 114 -21.04 -10.49 9.11
CA ASP A 114 -21.02 -10.00 7.73
C ASP A 114 -19.59 -9.62 7.35
N LYS A 115 -18.92 -10.51 6.62
CA LYS A 115 -17.53 -10.31 6.21
C LYS A 115 -17.31 -9.05 5.37
N TYR A 116 -18.30 -8.61 4.58
CA TYR A 116 -18.14 -7.42 3.74
C TYR A 116 -18.14 -6.15 4.58
N VAL A 117 -19.02 -6.06 5.58
CA VAL A 117 -19.05 -4.92 6.53
C VAL A 117 -17.76 -4.85 7.36
N VAL A 118 -17.24 -6.01 7.80
CA VAL A 118 -15.98 -6.08 8.53
C VAL A 118 -14.80 -5.62 7.65
N LEU A 119 -14.72 -6.10 6.40
CA LEU A 119 -13.68 -5.69 5.46
C LEU A 119 -13.79 -4.21 5.08
N GLU A 120 -15.01 -3.68 4.90
CA GLU A 120 -15.23 -2.25 4.65
C GLU A 120 -14.69 -1.41 5.81
N SER A 121 -14.98 -1.79 7.06
CA SER A 121 -14.46 -1.07 8.24
C SER A 121 -12.93 -1.07 8.32
N LEU A 122 -12.30 -2.17 7.90
CA LEU A 122 -10.85 -2.29 7.84
C LEU A 122 -10.24 -1.41 6.74
N LEU A 123 -10.82 -1.45 5.53
CA LEU A 123 -10.39 -0.62 4.41
C LEU A 123 -10.55 0.87 4.73
N GLU A 124 -11.66 1.23 5.38
CA GLU A 124 -11.90 2.58 5.88
C GLU A 124 -10.84 2.99 6.89
N ALA A 125 -10.42 2.10 7.81
CA ALA A 125 -9.35 2.40 8.76
C ALA A 125 -8.04 2.77 8.04
N PHE A 126 -7.61 1.99 7.05
CA PHE A 126 -6.43 2.33 6.23
C PHE A 126 -6.62 3.64 5.46
N GLY A 127 -7.83 3.90 4.94
CA GLY A 127 -8.17 5.15 4.28
C GLY A 127 -8.12 6.37 5.21
N ILE A 128 -8.63 6.27 6.44
CA ILE A 128 -8.56 7.31 7.46
C ILE A 128 -7.10 7.62 7.78
N MET A 129 -6.31 6.58 8.08
CA MET A 129 -4.89 6.74 8.41
C MET A 129 -4.14 7.42 7.27
N ALA A 130 -4.26 6.90 6.03
CA ALA A 130 -3.55 7.44 4.87
C ALA A 130 -4.02 8.85 4.47
N PHE A 131 -5.34 9.08 4.33
CA PHE A 131 -5.87 10.28 3.67
C PHE A 131 -6.34 11.37 4.63
N LYS A 132 -6.73 11.04 5.87
CA LYS A 132 -7.20 12.03 6.86
C LYS A 132 -6.09 12.38 7.83
N ASP A 133 -5.40 11.38 8.37
CA ASP A 133 -4.40 11.60 9.43
C ASP A 133 -2.99 11.80 8.85
N GLY A 134 -2.68 11.20 7.69
CA GLY A 134 -1.34 11.24 7.09
C GLY A 134 -0.38 10.21 7.68
N LEU A 135 -0.90 9.22 8.40
CA LEU A 135 -0.15 8.05 8.86
C LEU A 135 -0.36 6.92 7.85
N PHE A 136 0.65 6.60 7.06
CA PHE A 136 0.60 5.56 6.07
C PHE A 136 1.12 4.23 6.62
N HIS A 137 0.30 3.19 6.56
CA HIS A 137 0.68 1.84 6.97
C HIS A 137 1.05 1.00 5.74
N ALA A 138 2.33 0.68 5.58
CA ALA A 138 2.86 0.08 4.36
C ALA A 138 2.65 -1.44 4.25
N ASP A 139 2.38 -2.13 5.36
CA ASP A 139 2.29 -3.59 5.39
C ASP A 139 0.99 -4.14 6.02
N PRO A 140 -0.15 -4.00 5.33
CA PRO A 140 -1.44 -4.49 5.81
C PRO A 140 -1.59 -6.01 5.61
N HIS A 141 -0.56 -6.79 5.95
CA HIS A 141 -0.55 -8.23 5.73
C HIS A 141 -1.57 -8.95 6.62
N ALA A 142 -2.24 -9.98 6.09
CA ALA A 142 -3.28 -10.71 6.83
C ALA A 142 -2.78 -11.33 8.14
N GLY A 143 -1.48 -11.64 8.26
CA GLY A 143 -0.88 -12.14 9.50
C GLY A 143 -0.91 -11.14 10.67
N ASN A 144 -0.92 -9.83 10.34
CA ASN A 144 -0.92 -8.73 11.30
C ASN A 144 -2.33 -8.27 11.68
N ILE A 145 -3.35 -8.81 11.01
CA ILE A 145 -4.74 -8.42 11.17
C ILE A 145 -5.53 -9.58 11.75
N ARG A 146 -6.23 -9.32 12.85
CA ARG A 146 -7.05 -10.30 13.57
C ARG A 146 -8.48 -9.80 13.72
N LEU A 147 -9.33 -10.63 14.30
CA LEU A 147 -10.75 -10.37 14.49
C LEU A 147 -11.17 -10.67 15.92
N VAL A 148 -11.95 -9.76 16.48
CA VAL A 148 -12.71 -9.99 17.70
C VAL A 148 -14.18 -10.08 17.31
N VAL A 149 -14.83 -11.21 17.64
CA VAL A 149 -16.28 -11.35 17.47
C VAL A 149 -16.96 -10.42 18.47
N ASP A 150 -17.80 -9.52 17.97
CA ASP A 150 -18.51 -8.52 18.75
C ASP A 150 -19.90 -8.31 18.14
N PRO A 151 -20.95 -8.95 18.68
CA PRO A 151 -22.31 -8.83 18.15
C PRO A 151 -22.86 -7.40 18.14
N ALA A 152 -22.28 -6.47 18.89
CA ALA A 152 -22.67 -5.07 18.89
C ALA A 152 -21.94 -4.24 17.82
N ALA A 153 -20.87 -4.78 17.21
CA ALA A 153 -20.13 -4.10 16.16
C ALA A 153 -20.82 -4.22 14.79
N PRO A 154 -20.62 -3.25 13.89
CA PRO A 154 -21.03 -3.39 12.50
C PRO A 154 -20.47 -4.68 11.89
N GLY A 155 -21.35 -5.52 11.35
CA GLY A 155 -20.96 -6.81 10.77
C GLY A 155 -20.60 -7.91 11.79
N GLY A 156 -20.86 -7.71 13.09
CA GLY A 156 -20.71 -8.75 14.11
C GLY A 156 -19.28 -9.05 14.57
N ALA A 157 -18.28 -8.33 14.04
CA ALA A 157 -16.89 -8.45 14.45
C ALA A 157 -16.12 -7.15 14.23
N ARG A 158 -14.96 -7.03 14.88
CA ARG A 158 -14.06 -5.88 14.79
C ARG A 158 -12.68 -6.32 14.35
N PRO A 159 -12.10 -5.71 13.29
CA PRO A 159 -10.73 -5.99 12.92
C PRO A 159 -9.76 -5.39 13.96
N VAL A 160 -8.64 -6.07 14.21
CA VAL A 160 -7.56 -5.65 15.11
C VAL A 160 -6.26 -5.61 14.32
N ILE A 161 -5.52 -4.50 14.37
CA ILE A 161 -4.21 -4.37 13.71
C ILE A 161 -3.12 -4.40 14.78
N PHE A 162 -2.21 -5.38 14.70
CA PHE A 162 -1.19 -5.60 15.74
C PHE A 162 0.21 -5.08 15.42
N ASP A 163 0.64 -5.16 14.17
CA ASP A 163 1.97 -4.72 13.75
C ASP A 163 1.89 -3.30 13.23
N TRP A 164 2.70 -2.41 13.79
CA TRP A 164 2.76 -0.99 13.39
C TRP A 164 4.19 -0.59 12.99
N GLY A 165 5.09 -1.55 12.81
CA GLY A 165 6.51 -1.31 12.55
C GLY A 165 6.79 -0.68 11.18
N LEU A 166 5.93 -0.93 10.19
CA LEU A 166 6.06 -0.42 8.82
C LEU A 166 5.09 0.74 8.55
N CYS A 167 5.15 1.77 9.40
CA CYS A 167 4.40 3.01 9.21
C CYS A 167 5.30 4.17 8.77
N LYS A 168 4.78 5.03 7.91
CA LYS A 168 5.43 6.27 7.47
C LYS A 168 4.47 7.44 7.63
N GLU A 169 5.00 8.59 8.01
CA GLU A 169 4.23 9.83 8.00
C GLU A 169 4.38 10.49 6.64
N PHE A 170 3.25 10.77 6.00
CA PHE A 170 3.22 11.53 4.76
C PHE A 170 3.18 13.03 5.06
N THR A 171 3.94 13.80 4.29
CA THR A 171 3.74 15.24 4.21
C THR A 171 2.36 15.54 3.62
N ASP A 172 1.85 16.77 3.79
CA ASP A 172 0.58 17.17 3.19
C ASP A 172 0.59 17.03 1.66
N ASP A 173 1.74 17.30 1.02
CA ASP A 173 1.94 17.14 -0.42
C ASP A 173 1.93 15.67 -0.85
N GLU A 174 2.64 14.79 -0.11
CA GLU A 174 2.61 13.34 -0.36
C GLU A 174 1.18 12.81 -0.17
N ARG A 175 0.50 13.19 0.91
CA ARG A 175 -0.88 12.76 1.22
C ARG A 175 -1.85 13.20 0.13
N LEU A 176 -1.82 14.47 -0.26
CA LEU A 176 -2.67 15.00 -1.32
C LEU A 176 -2.34 14.36 -2.67
N GLY A 177 -1.06 14.20 -3.00
CA GLY A 177 -0.62 13.57 -4.23
C GLY A 177 -1.10 12.12 -4.33
N VAL A 178 -0.90 11.32 -3.29
CA VAL A 178 -1.38 9.93 -3.24
C VAL A 178 -2.92 9.86 -3.33
N ALA A 179 -3.64 10.77 -2.66
CA ALA A 179 -5.10 10.85 -2.77
C ALA A 179 -5.55 11.17 -4.21
N LYS A 180 -4.86 12.08 -4.89
CA LYS A 180 -5.14 12.42 -6.29
C LYS A 180 -4.79 11.27 -7.24
N VAL A 181 -3.66 10.57 -7.02
CA VAL A 181 -3.32 9.34 -7.77
C VAL A 181 -4.44 8.31 -7.63
N PHE A 182 -4.89 8.04 -6.41
CA PHE A 182 -5.98 7.11 -6.16
C PHE A 182 -7.28 7.55 -6.85
N HIS A 183 -7.63 8.84 -6.75
CA HIS A 183 -8.81 9.40 -7.40
C HIS A 183 -8.75 9.29 -8.93
N SER A 184 -7.61 9.61 -9.54
CA SER A 184 -7.40 9.51 -10.98
C SER A 184 -7.46 8.05 -11.45
N MET A 185 -6.85 7.11 -10.70
CA MET A 185 -6.97 5.69 -10.98
C MET A 185 -8.42 5.20 -10.89
N ALA A 186 -9.14 5.58 -9.83
CA ALA A 186 -10.53 5.17 -9.59
C ALA A 186 -11.49 5.67 -10.66
N ASN A 187 -11.25 6.87 -11.19
CA ASN A 187 -12.08 7.49 -12.22
C ASN A 187 -11.58 7.23 -13.65
N PHE A 188 -10.48 6.49 -13.80
CA PHE A 188 -9.81 6.26 -15.09
C PHE A 188 -9.34 7.55 -15.78
N ASP A 189 -9.10 8.60 -15.00
CA ASP A 189 -8.57 9.88 -15.47
C ASP A 189 -7.06 9.78 -15.64
N VAL A 190 -6.67 9.40 -16.85
CA VAL A 190 -5.26 9.20 -17.23
C VAL A 190 -4.51 10.52 -17.20
N ASN A 191 -5.12 11.60 -17.70
CA ASN A 191 -4.46 12.90 -17.76
C ASN A 191 -4.17 13.42 -16.35
N GLY A 192 -5.16 13.35 -15.46
CA GLY A 192 -4.96 13.69 -14.06
C GLY A 192 -3.90 12.81 -13.38
N LEU A 193 -3.83 11.52 -13.71
CA LEU A 193 -2.76 10.64 -13.21
C LEU A 193 -1.37 11.14 -13.64
N PHE A 194 -1.19 11.49 -14.91
CA PHE A 194 0.07 12.05 -15.41
C PHE A 194 0.39 13.39 -14.74
N ASP A 195 -0.57 14.30 -14.66
CA ASP A 195 -0.37 15.62 -14.06
C ASP A 195 0.07 15.52 -12.59
N VAL A 196 -0.56 14.63 -11.83
CA VAL A 196 -0.26 14.43 -10.40
C VAL A 196 1.09 13.76 -10.19
N LEU A 197 1.41 12.74 -10.99
CA LEU A 197 2.73 12.12 -10.95
C LEU A 197 3.82 13.14 -11.25
N GLY A 198 3.61 14.04 -12.22
CA GLY A 198 4.52 15.14 -12.51
C GLY A 198 4.68 16.11 -11.34
N GLN A 199 3.58 16.46 -10.66
CA GLN A 199 3.61 17.27 -9.42
C GLN A 199 4.40 16.59 -8.30
N LEU A 200 4.36 15.26 -8.22
CA LEU A 200 5.13 14.46 -7.26
C LEU A 200 6.59 14.24 -7.67
N GLY A 201 7.05 14.89 -8.75
CA GLY A 201 8.44 14.83 -9.21
C GLY A 201 8.74 13.67 -10.15
N PHE A 202 7.72 12.97 -10.66
CA PHE A 202 7.92 11.98 -11.72
C PHE A 202 8.39 12.67 -13.00
N ASN A 203 9.54 12.26 -13.51
CA ASN A 203 10.08 12.83 -14.73
C ASN A 203 9.57 12.06 -15.95
N PHE A 204 8.58 12.62 -16.64
CA PHE A 204 8.11 12.03 -17.89
C PHE A 204 9.12 12.26 -19.01
N ARG A 205 10.00 11.28 -19.20
CA ARG A 205 10.87 11.28 -20.37
C ARG A 205 10.01 11.18 -21.65
N PRO A 206 10.37 11.89 -22.74
CA PRO A 206 9.57 11.92 -23.98
C PRO A 206 9.28 10.53 -24.55
N GLU A 207 10.17 9.56 -24.30
CA GLU A 207 10.08 8.18 -24.75
C GLU A 207 9.00 7.38 -24.01
N ILE A 208 8.67 7.77 -22.78
CA ILE A 208 7.65 7.15 -21.91
C ILE A 208 6.26 7.76 -22.19
N MET A 209 6.17 8.90 -22.88
CA MET A 209 4.89 9.56 -23.19
C MET A 209 4.21 9.05 -24.48
N SER A 210 4.59 7.87 -24.98
CA SER A 210 3.95 7.28 -26.16
C SER A 210 2.49 6.90 -25.90
N ASP A 211 1.66 6.91 -26.95
CA ASP A 211 0.26 6.49 -26.85
C ASP A 211 0.13 5.00 -26.47
N ASP A 212 1.12 4.17 -26.80
CA ASP A 212 1.19 2.77 -26.38
C ASP A 212 1.43 2.64 -24.88
N PHE A 213 2.35 3.40 -24.31
CA PHE A 213 2.59 3.41 -22.87
C PHE A 213 1.35 3.89 -22.09
N ARG A 214 0.69 4.94 -22.59
CA ARG A 214 -0.59 5.41 -22.02
C ARG A 214 -1.65 4.31 -22.03
N ARG A 215 -1.75 3.53 -23.13
CA ARG A 215 -2.66 2.38 -23.22
C ARG A 215 -2.34 1.31 -22.18
N GLU A 216 -1.07 0.95 -22.02
CA GLU A 216 -0.64 -0.04 -21.03
C GLU A 216 -0.95 0.40 -19.60
N LEU A 217 -0.69 1.67 -19.28
CA LEU A 217 -1.01 2.25 -17.97
C LEU A 217 -2.52 2.22 -17.70
N ILE A 218 -3.35 2.53 -18.69
CA ILE A 218 -4.82 2.41 -18.60
C ILE A 218 -5.23 0.97 -18.32
N GLU A 219 -4.69 0.00 -19.06
CA GLU A 219 -5.03 -1.41 -18.87
C GLU A 219 -4.61 -1.90 -17.48
N LYS A 220 -3.46 -1.45 -16.99
CA LYS A 220 -2.97 -1.81 -15.67
C LYS A 220 -3.75 -1.14 -14.54
N ALA A 221 -4.03 0.16 -14.65
CA ALA A 221 -4.93 0.87 -13.73
C ALA A 221 -6.32 0.22 -13.73
N ARG A 222 -6.81 -0.18 -14.90
CA ARG A 222 -8.05 -0.95 -15.01
C ARG A 222 -7.95 -2.30 -14.35
N SER A 223 -6.89 -3.07 -14.54
CA SER A 223 -6.73 -4.34 -13.85
C SER A 223 -6.73 -4.19 -12.32
N ILE A 224 -6.24 -3.06 -11.80
CA ILE A 224 -6.24 -2.77 -10.36
C ILE A 224 -7.65 -2.36 -9.90
N MET A 225 -8.37 -1.54 -10.68
CA MET A 225 -9.66 -0.94 -10.28
C MET A 225 -10.92 -1.70 -10.72
N LYS A 226 -10.82 -2.64 -11.67
CA LYS A 226 -11.96 -3.32 -12.33
C LYS A 226 -12.84 -4.15 -11.38
N ASP A 227 -12.35 -4.45 -10.18
CA ASP A 227 -13.09 -5.18 -9.14
C ASP A 227 -13.60 -4.27 -8.01
N THR A 228 -13.37 -2.95 -8.08
CA THR A 228 -13.67 -1.99 -6.99
C THR A 228 -14.75 -0.97 -7.36
N VAL A 229 -15.08 -0.80 -8.65
CA VAL A 229 -16.02 0.22 -9.13
C VAL A 229 -17.19 -0.40 -9.90
N SER A 230 -18.41 0.10 -9.68
CA SER A 230 -19.60 -0.30 -10.47
C SER A 230 -19.35 -0.13 -11.97
N ARG A 231 -19.65 -1.19 -12.74
CA ARG A 231 -19.53 -1.26 -14.22
C ARG A 231 -20.16 -0.07 -14.95
N ALA A 232 -21.13 0.62 -14.34
CA ALA A 232 -21.86 1.73 -14.95
C ALA A 232 -21.07 3.04 -14.98
N THR A 233 -20.40 3.41 -13.87
CA THR A 233 -19.61 4.66 -13.76
C THR A 233 -18.37 4.61 -14.65
N VAL A 234 -17.71 3.44 -14.72
CA VAL A 234 -16.56 3.19 -15.60
C VAL A 234 -16.92 3.44 -17.07
N LYS A 235 -18.12 3.05 -17.50
CA LYS A 235 -18.54 3.19 -18.89
C LYS A 235 -18.80 4.64 -19.29
N ALA A 236 -19.33 5.45 -18.37
CA ALA A 236 -19.69 6.84 -18.63
C ALA A 236 -18.44 7.74 -18.76
N ASN A 237 -17.48 7.61 -17.83
CA ASN A 237 -16.25 8.40 -17.84
C ASN A 237 -15.35 8.04 -19.03
N VAL A 238 -15.23 6.75 -19.34
CA VAL A 238 -14.44 6.27 -20.48
C VAL A 238 -15.00 6.76 -21.81
N GLN A 239 -16.32 6.87 -21.96
CA GLN A 239 -16.92 7.32 -23.22
C GLN A 239 -16.64 8.82 -23.48
N ALA A 240 -16.65 9.64 -22.42
CA ALA A 240 -16.36 11.07 -22.51
C ALA A 240 -14.88 11.31 -22.85
N ASP A 241 -13.98 10.65 -22.13
CA ASP A 241 -12.53 10.79 -22.33
C ASP A 241 -12.08 10.24 -23.69
N MET A 242 -12.72 9.17 -24.19
CA MET A 242 -12.42 8.58 -25.51
C MET A 242 -12.85 9.46 -26.68
N VAL A 243 -13.89 10.28 -26.50
CA VAL A 243 -14.34 11.23 -27.54
C VAL A 243 -13.37 12.41 -27.61
N GLU A 244 -13.02 12.98 -26.45
CA GLU A 244 -12.03 14.07 -26.40
C GLU A 244 -10.64 13.62 -26.89
N TYR A 245 -10.26 12.38 -26.58
CA TYR A 245 -9.00 11.78 -27.01
C TYR A 245 -8.96 11.46 -28.52
N LYS A 246 -10.06 10.98 -29.11
CA LYS A 246 -10.14 10.74 -30.57
C LYS A 246 -9.98 12.03 -31.37
N ASP A 247 -10.54 13.13 -30.88
CA ASP A 247 -10.37 14.45 -31.49
C ASP A 247 -8.91 14.95 -31.42
N ARG A 248 -8.20 14.66 -30.32
CA ARG A 248 -6.77 14.98 -30.17
C ARG A 248 -5.88 14.07 -31.02
N LEU A 249 -6.21 12.79 -31.14
CA LEU A 249 -5.50 11.81 -31.98
C LEU A 249 -5.62 12.12 -33.48
N GLN A 250 -6.76 12.60 -33.95
CA GLN A 250 -6.89 13.01 -35.36
C GLN A 250 -5.98 14.18 -35.71
N ARG A 251 -5.68 15.05 -34.74
CA ARG A 251 -4.74 16.17 -34.90
C ARG A 251 -3.28 15.72 -34.81
N ALA A 252 -2.96 14.77 -33.94
CA ALA A 252 -1.59 14.24 -33.79
C ALA A 252 -1.19 13.20 -34.86
N SER A 253 -2.17 12.50 -35.44
CA SER A 253 -2.03 11.53 -36.54
C SER A 253 -1.38 12.11 -37.79
N GLN A 254 -1.50 13.44 -37.99
CA GLN A 254 -0.88 14.11 -39.12
C GLN A 254 0.63 14.33 -38.97
N GLU A 255 1.22 14.11 -37.79
CA GLU A 255 2.60 14.58 -37.53
C GLU A 255 3.67 13.51 -37.27
N LYS A 256 3.40 12.21 -37.10
CA LYS A 256 4.48 11.27 -36.72
C LYS A 256 4.47 9.92 -37.45
N GLN A 257 4.97 9.94 -38.70
CA GLN A 257 5.73 8.82 -39.26
C GLN A 257 7.17 8.87 -38.73
N SER A 258 7.47 8.17 -37.64
CA SER A 258 8.78 7.56 -37.33
C SER A 258 8.78 7.07 -35.89
N ALA A 259 8.63 5.76 -35.73
CA ALA A 259 8.75 5.07 -34.45
C ALA A 259 10.06 4.29 -34.40
N LYS A 260 10.72 4.28 -33.23
CA LYS A 260 11.35 3.09 -32.61
C LYS A 260 12.00 3.42 -31.27
N ALA A 261 11.48 2.83 -30.20
CA ALA A 261 12.23 2.17 -29.12
C ALA A 261 11.21 1.55 -28.15
N SER A 262 11.28 0.22 -27.97
CA SER A 262 10.51 -0.50 -26.97
C SER A 262 11.29 -0.46 -25.66
N HIS A 263 10.73 0.17 -24.63
CA HIS A 263 11.33 0.23 -23.29
C HIS A 263 10.68 -0.81 -22.37
N SER A 264 11.50 -1.43 -21.52
CA SER A 264 11.07 -2.44 -20.55
C SER A 264 10.13 -1.83 -19.49
N PRO A 265 9.01 -2.49 -19.13
CA PRO A 265 8.06 -2.03 -18.11
C PRO A 265 8.67 -1.78 -16.71
N LEU A 266 9.85 -2.33 -16.43
CA LEU A 266 10.54 -2.22 -15.15
C LEU A 266 11.04 -0.80 -14.86
N TYR A 267 11.52 -0.08 -15.87
CA TYR A 267 12.07 1.28 -15.71
C TYR A 267 11.04 2.30 -15.21
N PHE A 268 9.77 2.14 -15.60
CA PHE A 268 8.71 3.02 -15.14
C PHE A 268 8.49 2.95 -13.63
N LEU A 269 8.62 1.75 -13.04
CA LEU A 269 8.41 1.55 -11.60
C LEU A 269 9.53 2.15 -10.75
N GLU A 270 10.75 2.24 -11.29
CA GLU A 270 11.92 2.79 -10.60
C GLU A 270 11.88 4.31 -10.46
N GLU A 271 11.28 5.02 -11.42
CA GLU A 271 11.17 6.49 -11.38
C GLU A 271 9.92 6.97 -10.61
N LEU A 272 9.01 6.06 -10.21
CA LEU A 272 7.80 6.43 -9.47
C LEU A 272 8.13 7.02 -8.10
N PRO A 273 7.42 8.08 -7.65
CA PRO A 273 7.59 8.62 -6.31
C PRO A 273 7.44 7.51 -5.25
N LYS A 274 8.38 7.43 -4.29
CA LYS A 274 8.39 6.37 -3.26
C LYS A 274 7.06 6.24 -2.51
N CYS A 275 6.36 7.37 -2.26
CA CYS A 275 5.04 7.38 -1.62
C CYS A 275 3.95 6.69 -2.48
N VAL A 276 3.99 6.85 -3.81
CA VAL A 276 3.07 6.21 -4.75
C VAL A 276 3.35 4.71 -4.82
N VAL A 277 4.62 4.31 -4.89
CA VAL A 277 5.01 2.88 -4.88
C VAL A 277 4.51 2.20 -3.60
N ALA A 278 4.76 2.82 -2.44
CA ALA A 278 4.30 2.31 -1.16
C ALA A 278 2.78 2.17 -1.11
N PHE A 279 2.05 3.18 -1.57
CA PHE A 279 0.59 3.16 -1.63
C PHE A 279 0.04 2.06 -2.56
N MET A 280 0.60 1.90 -3.76
CA MET A 280 0.19 0.83 -4.68
C MET A 280 0.42 -0.55 -4.08
N ARG A 281 1.54 -0.76 -3.36
CA ARG A 281 1.83 -2.02 -2.67
C ARG A 281 0.80 -2.31 -1.58
N MET A 282 0.49 -1.33 -0.73
CA MET A 282 -0.54 -1.45 0.30
C MET A 282 -1.89 -1.85 -0.33
N MET A 283 -2.31 -1.17 -1.40
CA MET A 283 -3.54 -1.47 -2.13
C MET A 283 -3.55 -2.90 -2.69
N GLN A 284 -2.44 -3.38 -3.24
CA GLN A 284 -2.32 -4.74 -3.76
C GLN A 284 -2.42 -5.80 -2.66
N ILE A 285 -1.80 -5.58 -1.50
CA ILE A 285 -1.87 -6.50 -0.35
C ILE A 285 -3.31 -6.57 0.18
N LEU A 286 -3.94 -5.41 0.40
CA LEU A 286 -5.34 -5.34 0.84
C LEU A 286 -6.28 -6.02 -0.15
N ARG A 287 -6.14 -5.73 -1.45
CA ARG A 287 -6.93 -6.37 -2.50
C ARG A 287 -6.72 -7.89 -2.50
N GLY A 288 -5.48 -8.34 -2.40
CA GLY A 288 -5.14 -9.77 -2.37
C GLY A 288 -5.81 -10.49 -1.20
N MET A 289 -5.79 -9.88 -0.01
CA MET A 289 -6.48 -10.38 1.18
C MET A 289 -8.00 -10.43 0.98
N CYS A 290 -8.62 -9.35 0.49
CA CYS A 290 -10.06 -9.33 0.23
C CYS A 290 -10.48 -10.41 -0.79
N VAL A 291 -9.71 -10.57 -1.87
CA VAL A 291 -9.95 -11.62 -2.87
C VAL A 291 -9.80 -13.01 -2.27
N ALA A 292 -8.80 -13.24 -1.42
CA ALA A 292 -8.62 -14.53 -0.75
C ALA A 292 -9.79 -14.88 0.18
N ILE A 293 -10.32 -13.89 0.91
CA ILE A 293 -11.49 -14.04 1.79
C ILE A 293 -12.78 -14.26 0.99
N ASP A 294 -12.88 -13.67 -0.20
CA ASP A 294 -14.06 -13.83 -1.06
C ASP A 294 -14.04 -15.16 -1.83
N ALA A 295 -12.89 -15.55 -2.39
CA ALA A 295 -12.72 -16.72 -3.24
C ALA A 295 -12.93 -18.06 -2.53
N GLN A 296 -12.78 -18.12 -1.19
CA GLN A 296 -13.04 -19.34 -0.40
C GLN A 296 -14.50 -19.44 0.09
N GLY A 297 -15.31 -18.41 -0.18
CA GLY A 297 -16.75 -18.39 0.12
C GLY A 297 -17.66 -18.75 -1.05
N MET A 298 -17.11 -19.12 -2.21
CA MET A 298 -17.83 -19.70 -3.37
C MET A 298 -17.63 -21.21 -3.43
#